data_AF-A0A0M0L919-F1
#
_entry.id   AF-A0A0M0L919-F1
#
_cell.length_a   1.000
_cell.length_b   1.000
_cell.length_c   1.000
_cell.angle_alpha   90.00
_cell.angle_beta   90.00
_cell.angle_gamma   90.00
#
_symmetry.space_group_name_H-M   'P 1'
#
loop_
_entity.id
_entity.type
_entity.pdbx_description
1 polymer ?
#
loop_
_entity_poly.entity_id
_entity_poly.type
_entity_poly.pdbx_seq_one_letter_code
_entity_poly.pdbx_strand_id
1 'polypeptide(L)'
;MKNKYVVLIGMMMLLLLGACSQSNEQALEKAPDYIKKTWPYYVLMDKTAKAIENGENVPDAFDKYNYTKKRDGISTYIDKALGSSKEEKKVIDNIHLMYSNLDLINFEDMTSEATGKKNDVKGFSSNMDRYRNRLAKIYSNYDLELEKSK
;
A
#
# COMPACT_ATOMS: atom_id res chain seq x y z
N MET A 1 51.16 35.17 0.07
CA MET A 1 49.90 34.93 0.81
C MET A 1 48.77 34.78 -0.18
N LYS A 2 48.15 33.61 -0.25
CA LYS A 2 46.76 33.30 -0.67
C LYS A 2 46.72 31.83 -1.14
N ASN A 3 45.61 31.16 -0.81
CA ASN A 3 45.24 29.78 -1.20
C ASN A 3 45.71 28.64 -0.29
N LYS A 4 45.34 28.68 1.00
CA LYS A 4 45.31 27.46 1.84
C LYS A 4 44.00 27.21 2.60
N TYR A 5 42.97 28.05 2.45
CA TYR A 5 41.74 27.95 3.27
C TYR A 5 40.49 27.46 2.54
N VAL A 6 40.55 27.17 1.24
CA VAL A 6 39.34 26.78 0.47
C VAL A 6 39.03 25.28 0.59
N VAL A 7 39.98 24.44 0.98
CA VAL A 7 39.80 22.98 1.01
C VAL A 7 39.14 22.47 2.30
N LEU A 8 39.17 23.24 3.39
CA LEU A 8 38.67 22.75 4.69
C LEU A 8 37.17 23.01 4.96
N ILE A 9 36.51 23.89 4.22
CA ILE A 9 35.09 24.22 4.45
C ILE A 9 34.16 23.33 3.62
N GLY A 10 34.65 22.73 2.52
CA GLY A 10 33.86 21.82 1.68
C GLY A 10 33.61 20.44 2.29
N MET A 11 34.36 20.03 3.31
CA MET A 11 34.27 18.69 3.90
C MET A 11 33.34 18.63 5.13
N MET A 12 32.96 19.78 5.69
CA MET A 12 32.10 19.85 6.87
C MET A 12 30.59 19.92 6.52
N MET A 13 30.23 20.17 5.26
CA MET A 13 28.84 20.11 4.77
C MET A 13 28.38 18.73 4.30
N LEU A 14 29.26 17.71 4.30
CA LEU A 14 28.89 16.34 3.93
C LEU A 14 28.35 15.50 5.11
N LEU A 15 28.33 16.06 6.32
CA LEU A 15 27.90 15.36 7.53
C LEU A 15 26.48 15.72 8.02
N LEU A 16 25.74 16.56 7.28
CA LEU A 16 24.34 16.93 7.61
C LEU A 16 23.29 16.29 6.69
N LEU A 17 23.70 15.45 5.72
CA LEU A 17 22.78 14.69 4.85
C LEU A 17 22.69 13.21 5.22
N GLY A 18 23.14 12.85 6.42
CA GLY A 18 22.75 11.61 7.08
C GLY A 18 21.33 11.70 7.63
N ALA A 19 20.36 12.11 6.80
CA ALA A 19 18.99 11.68 7.03
C ALA A 19 19.02 10.16 6.84
N CYS A 20 19.20 9.42 7.94
CA CYS A 20 18.99 7.99 7.95
C CYS A 20 17.61 7.78 7.32
N SER A 21 17.57 7.28 6.09
CA SER A 21 16.32 6.85 5.48
C SER A 21 15.79 5.74 6.39
N GLN A 22 14.88 6.07 7.30
CA GLN A 22 14.27 5.10 8.20
C GLN A 22 13.56 4.08 7.31
N SER A 23 13.87 2.79 7.49
CA SER A 23 13.18 1.76 6.74
C SER A 23 11.72 1.67 7.21
N ASN A 24 10.82 1.20 6.35
CA ASN A 24 9.44 0.91 6.75
C ASN A 24 9.39 -0.03 7.96
N GLU A 25 10.33 -0.97 8.09
CA GLU A 25 10.41 -1.89 9.23
C GLU A 25 10.63 -1.12 10.55
N GLN A 26 11.61 -0.21 10.58
CA GLN A 26 11.88 0.63 11.75
C GLN A 26 10.72 1.60 12.05
N ALA A 27 10.06 2.10 11.01
CA ALA A 27 8.90 2.96 11.16
C ALA A 27 7.71 2.19 11.76
N LEU A 28 7.49 0.96 11.30
CA LEU A 28 6.41 0.08 11.74
C LEU A 28 6.56 -0.31 13.22
N GLU A 29 7.77 -0.48 13.74
CA GLU A 29 8.01 -0.78 15.16
C GLU A 29 7.42 0.29 16.10
N LYS A 30 7.44 1.55 15.67
CA LYS A 30 6.97 2.71 16.44
C LYS A 30 5.49 3.03 16.23
N ALA A 31 4.87 2.49 15.18
CA ALA A 31 3.49 2.79 14.82
C ALA A 31 2.49 2.17 15.82
N PRO A 32 1.24 2.68 15.92
CA PRO A 32 0.17 2.02 16.66
C PRO A 32 -0.17 0.63 16.10
N ASP A 33 -0.71 -0.27 16.94
CA ASP A 33 -0.98 -1.67 16.57
C ASP A 33 -1.86 -1.81 15.32
N TYR A 34 -2.87 -0.95 15.15
CA TYR A 34 -3.73 -1.01 13.98
C TYR A 34 -2.98 -0.66 12.69
N ILE A 35 -1.99 0.24 12.73
CA ILE A 35 -1.09 0.54 11.60
C ILE A 35 -0.19 -0.65 11.32
N LYS A 36 0.44 -1.23 12.37
CA LYS A 36 1.27 -2.44 12.23
C LYS A 36 0.52 -3.58 11.57
N LYS A 37 -0.75 -3.76 11.96
CA LYS A 37 -1.61 -4.83 11.47
C LYS A 37 -2.05 -4.62 10.02
N THR A 38 -2.36 -3.39 9.64
CA THR A 38 -2.98 -3.08 8.34
C THR A 38 -1.98 -2.74 7.25
N TRP A 39 -0.77 -2.31 7.60
CA TRP A 39 0.27 -2.00 6.63
C TRP A 39 0.60 -3.18 5.68
N PRO A 40 0.80 -4.43 6.16
CA PRO A 40 1.04 -5.56 5.25
C PRO A 40 -0.14 -5.86 4.33
N TYR A 41 -1.38 -5.62 4.78
CA TYR A 41 -2.58 -5.80 3.96
C TYR A 41 -2.64 -4.76 2.86
N TYR A 42 -2.35 -3.51 3.21
CA TYR A 42 -2.26 -2.42 2.24
C TYR A 42 -1.20 -2.69 1.17
N VAL A 43 0.02 -3.07 1.56
CA VAL A 43 1.11 -3.41 0.62
C VAL A 43 0.72 -4.58 -0.30
N LEU A 44 0.10 -5.62 0.25
CA LEU A 44 -0.36 -6.76 -0.53
C LEU A 44 -1.39 -6.33 -1.58
N MET A 45 -2.46 -5.65 -1.15
CA MET A 45 -3.54 -5.22 -2.03
C MET A 45 -3.06 -4.21 -3.08
N ASP A 46 -2.13 -3.32 -2.73
CA ASP A 46 -1.50 -2.39 -3.67
C ASP A 46 -0.76 -3.12 -4.79
N LYS A 47 0.07 -4.11 -4.44
CA LYS A 47 0.85 -4.90 -5.40
C LYS A 47 -0.06 -5.71 -6.33
N THR A 48 -1.08 -6.37 -5.77
CA THR A 48 -2.06 -7.12 -6.55
C THR A 48 -2.82 -6.21 -7.51
N ALA A 49 -3.33 -5.08 -7.03
CA ALA A 49 -4.06 -4.13 -7.86
C ALA A 49 -3.18 -3.54 -8.98
N LYS A 50 -1.93 -3.17 -8.68
CA LYS A 50 -1.01 -2.67 -9.71
C LYS A 50 -0.70 -3.68 -10.80
N ALA A 51 -0.64 -4.98 -10.49
CA ALA A 51 -0.49 -5.99 -11.53
C ALA A 51 -1.69 -6.01 -12.49
N ILE A 52 -2.92 -5.96 -11.95
CA ILE A 52 -4.15 -5.91 -12.75
C ILE A 52 -4.23 -4.60 -13.56
N GLU A 53 -3.92 -3.46 -12.94
CA GLU A 53 -3.84 -2.15 -13.58
C GLU A 53 -2.85 -2.15 -14.78
N ASN A 54 -1.77 -2.93 -14.67
CA ASN A 54 -0.75 -3.09 -15.71
C ASN A 54 -1.07 -4.20 -16.72
N GLY A 55 -2.30 -4.72 -16.71
CA GLY A 55 -2.79 -5.68 -17.70
C GLY A 55 -2.46 -7.15 -17.41
N GLU A 56 -1.96 -7.47 -16.22
CA GLU A 56 -1.89 -8.86 -15.77
C GLU A 56 -3.30 -9.42 -15.57
N ASN A 57 -3.55 -10.69 -15.95
CA ASN A 57 -4.85 -11.31 -15.73
C ASN A 57 -5.16 -11.38 -14.23
N VAL A 58 -6.44 -11.28 -13.86
CA VAL A 58 -6.84 -11.20 -12.45
C VAL A 58 -6.38 -12.42 -11.63
N PRO A 59 -6.58 -13.68 -12.10
CA PRO A 59 -6.13 -14.85 -11.36
C PRO A 59 -4.60 -14.90 -11.21
N ASP A 60 -3.87 -14.57 -12.27
CA ASP A 60 -2.40 -14.56 -12.28
C ASP A 60 -1.85 -13.54 -11.27
N ALA A 61 -2.41 -12.32 -11.26
CA ALA A 61 -2.04 -11.28 -10.31
C ALA A 61 -2.32 -11.70 -8.86
N PHE A 62 -3.46 -12.37 -8.63
CA PHE A 62 -3.85 -12.86 -7.31
C PHE A 62 -2.88 -13.95 -6.81
N ASP A 63 -2.52 -14.90 -7.67
CA ASP A 63 -1.60 -15.99 -7.34
C ASP A 63 -0.17 -15.51 -7.13
N LYS A 64 0.32 -14.61 -7.98
CA LYS A 64 1.66 -14.01 -7.90
C LYS A 64 1.96 -13.40 -6.53
N TYR A 65 0.97 -12.73 -5.93
CA TYR A 65 1.13 -12.12 -4.61
C TYR A 65 0.54 -12.95 -3.46
N ASN A 66 0.08 -14.18 -3.74
CA ASN A 66 -0.63 -15.04 -2.79
C ASN A 66 -1.82 -14.33 -2.12
N TYR A 67 -2.54 -13.50 -2.87
CA TYR A 67 -3.69 -12.76 -2.35
C TYR A 67 -4.78 -13.73 -1.88
N THR A 68 -5.13 -14.72 -2.69
CA THR A 68 -6.16 -15.73 -2.38
C THR A 68 -5.95 -16.41 -1.03
N LYS A 69 -4.70 -16.77 -0.69
CA LYS A 69 -4.36 -17.42 0.58
C LYS A 69 -4.42 -16.48 1.79
N LYS A 70 -4.20 -15.19 1.57
CA LYS A 70 -4.16 -14.17 2.63
C LYS A 70 -5.51 -13.47 2.81
N ARG A 71 -6.40 -13.59 1.83
CA ARG A 71 -7.75 -13.01 1.79
C ARG A 71 -8.52 -13.27 3.08
N ASP A 72 -8.58 -14.51 3.56
CA ASP A 72 -9.34 -14.89 4.76
C ASP A 72 -8.84 -14.17 6.03
N GLY A 73 -7.53 -13.95 6.13
CA GLY A 73 -6.93 -13.21 7.25
C GLY A 73 -7.24 -11.72 7.22
N ILE A 74 -7.44 -11.16 6.02
CA ILE A 74 -7.87 -9.76 5.84
C ILE A 74 -9.35 -9.64 6.17
N SER A 75 -10.20 -10.52 5.63
CA SER A 75 -11.65 -10.56 5.94
C SER A 75 -11.90 -10.70 7.43
N THR A 76 -11.24 -11.68 8.07
CA THR A 76 -11.37 -11.92 9.52
C THR A 76 -10.99 -10.69 10.35
N TYR A 77 -9.98 -9.92 9.89
CA TYR A 77 -9.62 -8.67 10.56
C TYR A 77 -10.71 -7.62 10.37
N ILE A 78 -11.17 -7.38 9.13
CA ILE A 78 -12.21 -6.40 8.83
C ILE A 78 -13.47 -6.67 9.65
N ASP A 79 -13.93 -7.93 9.70
CA ASP A 79 -15.16 -8.32 10.40
C ASP A 79 -15.10 -8.06 11.92
N LYS A 80 -13.90 -8.11 12.50
CA LYS A 80 -13.68 -7.95 13.94
C LYS A 80 -13.26 -6.53 14.33
N ALA A 81 -12.79 -5.73 13.37
CA ALA A 81 -12.20 -4.44 13.65
C ALA A 81 -13.30 -3.37 13.84
N LEU A 82 -13.53 -2.95 15.08
CA LEU A 82 -14.53 -1.91 15.43
C LEU A 82 -13.97 -0.48 15.40
N GLY A 83 -12.64 -0.34 15.47
CA GLY A 83 -11.92 0.93 15.51
C GLY A 83 -12.15 1.73 16.80
N SER A 84 -11.11 1.96 17.57
CA SER A 84 -11.17 2.71 18.83
C SER A 84 -11.08 4.24 18.64
N SER A 85 -10.47 4.68 17.53
CA SER A 85 -10.27 6.09 17.19
C SER A 85 -10.84 6.44 15.82
N LYS A 86 -11.02 7.74 15.55
CA LYS A 86 -11.47 8.22 14.23
C LYS A 86 -10.47 7.89 13.12
N GLU A 87 -9.17 7.89 13.42
CA GLU A 87 -8.15 7.53 12.44
C GLU A 87 -8.16 6.02 12.16
N GLU A 88 -8.19 5.20 13.22
CA GLU A 88 -8.26 3.75 13.09
C GLU A 88 -9.49 3.29 12.28
N LYS A 89 -10.66 3.88 12.54
CA LYS A 89 -11.88 3.63 11.74
C LYS A 89 -11.66 3.94 10.26
N LYS A 90 -11.03 5.08 9.94
CA LYS A 90 -10.72 5.43 8.54
C LYS A 90 -9.75 4.43 7.91
N VAL A 91 -8.76 3.93 8.65
CA VAL A 91 -7.84 2.91 8.14
C VAL A 91 -8.60 1.63 7.85
N ILE A 92 -9.40 1.13 8.80
CA ILE A 92 -10.24 -0.07 8.62
C ILE A 92 -11.17 0.08 7.43
N ASP A 93 -11.88 1.21 7.32
CA ASP A 93 -12.81 1.48 6.23
C ASP A 93 -12.11 1.44 4.87
N ASN A 94 -10.93 2.06 4.72
CA ASN A 94 -10.24 2.05 3.43
C ASN A 94 -9.56 0.70 3.14
N ILE A 95 -9.14 -0.05 4.15
CA ILE A 95 -8.69 -1.45 3.98
C ILE A 95 -9.83 -2.32 3.47
N HIS A 96 -11.02 -2.19 4.06
CA HIS A 96 -12.21 -2.89 3.61
C HIS A 96 -12.58 -2.49 2.18
N LEU A 97 -12.55 -1.20 1.84
CA LEU A 97 -12.86 -0.74 0.49
C LEU A 97 -11.86 -1.25 -0.57
N MET A 98 -10.55 -1.32 -0.26
CA MET A 98 -9.58 -1.96 -1.15
C MET A 98 -9.86 -3.46 -1.31
N TYR A 99 -10.11 -4.15 -0.20
CA TYR A 99 -10.44 -5.57 -0.19
C TYR A 99 -11.66 -5.88 -1.06
N SER A 100 -12.77 -5.15 -0.86
CA SER A 100 -14.01 -5.36 -1.59
C SER A 100 -13.88 -5.04 -3.07
N ASN A 101 -13.03 -4.08 -3.44
CA ASN A 101 -12.78 -3.75 -4.85
C ASN A 101 -11.95 -4.84 -5.55
N LEU A 102 -10.99 -5.46 -4.85
CA LEU A 102 -10.28 -6.64 -5.35
C LEU A 102 -11.22 -7.86 -5.47
N ASP A 103 -12.06 -8.09 -4.49
CA ASP A 103 -13.03 -9.19 -4.55
C ASP A 103 -14.06 -8.99 -5.68
N LEU A 104 -14.46 -7.74 -5.94
CA LEU A 104 -15.37 -7.41 -7.04
C LEU A 104 -14.73 -7.70 -8.40
N ILE A 105 -13.50 -7.23 -8.65
CA ILE A 105 -12.85 -7.48 -9.95
C ILE A 105 -12.60 -8.99 -10.17
N ASN A 106 -12.33 -9.75 -9.10
CA ASN A 106 -12.23 -11.21 -9.17
C ASN A 106 -13.58 -11.87 -9.50
N PHE A 107 -14.68 -11.38 -8.92
CA PHE A 107 -16.02 -11.87 -9.24
C PHE A 107 -16.43 -11.55 -10.69
N GLU A 108 -16.11 -10.35 -11.17
CA GLU A 108 -16.32 -9.97 -12.57
C GLU A 108 -15.54 -10.90 -13.51
N ASP A 109 -14.27 -11.19 -13.18
CA ASP A 109 -13.42 -12.10 -13.96
C ASP A 109 -14.03 -13.50 -14.06
N MET A 110 -14.44 -14.07 -12.91
CA MET A 110 -15.07 -15.39 -12.86
C MET A 110 -16.40 -15.49 -13.63
N THR A 111 -17.11 -14.38 -13.80
CA THR A 111 -18.40 -14.34 -14.50
C THR A 111 -18.30 -13.84 -15.94
N SER A 112 -17.11 -13.39 -16.36
CA SER A 112 -16.86 -12.87 -17.71
C SER A 112 -17.13 -13.91 -18.79
N GLU A 113 -16.75 -15.17 -18.55
CA GLU A 113 -17.01 -16.30 -19.47
C GLU A 113 -18.50 -16.56 -19.67
N ALA A 114 -19.29 -16.49 -18.60
CA ALA A 114 -20.73 -16.75 -18.64
C ALA A 114 -21.54 -15.57 -19.22
N THR A 115 -21.05 -14.35 -19.07
CA THR A 115 -21.79 -13.13 -19.43
C THR A 115 -21.30 -12.47 -20.71
N GLY A 116 -20.11 -12.83 -21.20
CA GLY A 116 -19.42 -12.14 -22.29
C GLY A 116 -19.01 -10.71 -21.96
N LYS A 117 -19.19 -10.26 -20.72
CA LYS A 117 -18.80 -8.92 -20.27
C LYS A 117 -17.34 -8.94 -19.84
N LYS A 118 -16.57 -7.97 -20.35
CA LYS A 118 -15.20 -7.73 -19.88
C LYS A 118 -15.23 -7.03 -18.53
N ASN A 119 -14.24 -7.34 -17.70
CA ASN A 119 -14.05 -6.72 -16.40
C ASN A 119 -13.84 -5.20 -16.54
N ASP A 120 -14.39 -4.39 -15.62
CA ASP A 120 -14.19 -2.94 -15.63
C ASP A 120 -12.90 -2.57 -14.89
N VAL A 121 -11.76 -2.88 -15.52
CA VAL A 121 -10.43 -2.56 -14.97
C VAL A 121 -10.27 -1.06 -14.72
N LYS A 122 -10.91 -0.21 -15.53
CA LYS A 122 -10.82 1.25 -15.37
C LYS A 122 -11.56 1.72 -14.12
N GLY A 123 -12.79 1.24 -13.91
CA GLY A 123 -13.57 1.48 -12.70
C GLY A 123 -12.86 0.97 -11.46
N PHE A 124 -12.35 -0.26 -11.54
CA PHE A 124 -11.51 -0.87 -10.49
C PHE A 124 -10.31 0.03 -10.13
N SER A 125 -9.53 0.47 -11.11
CA SER A 125 -8.33 1.30 -10.90
C SER A 125 -8.68 2.63 -10.22
N SER A 126 -9.72 3.31 -10.71
CA SER A 126 -10.20 4.58 -10.15
C SER A 126 -10.62 4.46 -8.68
N ASN A 127 -11.31 3.37 -8.34
CA ASN A 127 -11.68 3.08 -6.96
C ASN A 127 -10.45 2.73 -6.11
N MET A 128 -9.54 1.89 -6.61
CA MET A 128 -8.31 1.53 -5.92
C MET A 128 -7.48 2.76 -5.59
N ASP A 129 -7.25 3.66 -6.54
CA ASP A 129 -6.48 4.89 -6.33
C ASP A 129 -7.08 5.76 -5.23
N ARG A 130 -8.40 5.88 -5.17
CA ARG A 130 -9.07 6.65 -4.12
C ARG A 130 -8.74 6.12 -2.73
N TYR A 131 -8.83 4.82 -2.52
CA TYR A 131 -8.60 4.20 -1.21
C TYR A 131 -7.11 4.14 -0.88
N ARG A 132 -6.29 3.81 -1.88
CA ARG A 132 -4.83 3.80 -1.82
C ARG A 132 -4.26 5.15 -1.40
N ASN A 133 -4.72 6.24 -2.01
CA ASN A 133 -4.24 7.60 -1.71
C ASN A 133 -4.65 8.07 -0.31
N ARG A 134 -5.85 7.67 0.15
CA ARG A 134 -6.30 7.97 1.53
C ARG A 134 -5.45 7.24 2.55
N LEU A 135 -5.15 5.97 2.33
CA LEU A 135 -4.29 5.18 3.20
C LEU A 135 -2.84 5.64 3.16
N ALA A 136 -2.28 5.92 1.97
CA ALA A 136 -0.93 6.46 1.82
C ALA A 136 -0.73 7.72 2.66
N LYS A 137 -1.71 8.64 2.65
CA LYS A 137 -1.67 9.84 3.47
C LYS A 137 -1.63 9.52 4.98
N ILE A 138 -2.41 8.54 5.44
CA ILE A 138 -2.40 8.15 6.86
C ILE A 138 -1.07 7.48 7.21
N TYR A 139 -0.61 6.52 6.41
CA TYR A 139 0.65 5.80 6.64
C TYR A 139 1.87 6.73 6.60
N SER A 140 1.85 7.79 5.78
CA SER A 140 2.92 8.80 5.76
C SER A 140 3.08 9.56 7.08
N ASN A 141 2.04 9.63 7.93
CA ASN A 141 2.16 10.20 9.28
C ASN A 141 3.01 9.33 10.22
N TYR A 142 3.30 8.10 9.80
CA TYR A 142 4.09 7.11 10.53
C TYR A 142 5.38 6.76 9.78
N ASP A 143 5.84 7.61 8.86
CA ASP A 143 7.02 7.40 8.01
C ASP A 143 6.96 6.09 7.19
N LEU A 144 5.75 5.62 6.86
CA LEU A 144 5.53 4.44 6.03
C LEU A 144 5.19 4.86 4.60
N GLU A 145 6.02 4.44 3.65
CA GLU A 145 5.85 4.73 2.22
C GLU A 145 5.90 3.46 1.39
N LEU A 146 5.03 3.36 0.37
CA LEU A 146 5.17 2.29 -0.62
C LEU A 146 6.44 2.53 -1.43
N GLU A 147 7.19 1.46 -1.68
CA GLU A 147 8.30 1.53 -2.62
C GLU A 147 7.78 2.04 -3.97
N LYS A 148 8.42 3.07 -4.50
CA LYS A 148 8.15 3.53 -5.87
C LYS A 148 8.52 2.39 -6.81
N SER A 149 7.54 1.86 -7.53
CA SER A 149 7.76 0.93 -8.62
C SER A 149 8.72 1.60 -9.61
N LYS A 150 9.91 1.01 -9.78
CA LYS A 150 10.92 1.44 -10.74
C LYS A 150 10.47 1.18 -12.17
#